data_AF-A0A969T258-F1
#
_entry.id   AF-A0A969T258-F1
#
_cell.length_a   1.000
_cell.length_b   1.000
_cell.length_c   1.000
_cell.angle_alpha   90.00
_cell.angle_beta   90.00
_cell.angle_gamma   90.00
#
_symmetry.space_group_name_H-M   'P 1'
#
loop_
_entity.id
_entity.type
_entity.pdbx_description
1 polymer ?
#
loop_
_entity_poly.entity_id
_entity_poly.type
_entity_poly.pdbx_seq_one_letter_code
_entity_poly.pdbx_strand_id
1 'polypeptide(L)' 'MIEVAEAVARIQAQMPDWGEEQISLDTLSGSLLLDPVLADRPFPPYNRVMMD' A
#
# COMPACT_ATOMS: atom_id res chain seq x y z
N MET A 1 30.32 11.21 -19.08
CA MET A 1 28.97 11.62 -18.63
C MET A 1 28.04 10.49 -19.01
N ILE A 2 27.20 10.00 -18.08
CA ILE A 2 26.23 8.94 -18.38
C ILE A 2 24.87 9.58 -18.70
N GLU A 3 24.06 8.86 -19.46
CA GLU A 3 22.67 9.25 -19.71
C GLU A 3 21.84 9.15 -18.42
N VAL A 4 20.82 10.01 -18.29
CA VAL A 4 19.97 10.03 -17.09
C VAL A 4 19.29 8.67 -16.87
N ALA A 5 18.84 8.02 -17.94
CA ALA A 5 18.24 6.69 -17.86
C ALA A 5 19.20 5.63 -17.31
N GLU A 6 20.49 5.72 -17.69
CA GLU A 6 21.53 4.82 -17.18
C GLU A 6 21.78 5.06 -15.70
N ALA A 7 21.76 6.32 -15.25
CA ALA A 7 21.90 6.66 -13.84
C ALA A 7 20.72 6.10 -13.00
N VAL A 8 19.48 6.25 -13.49
CA VAL A 8 18.28 5.72 -12.81
C VAL A 8 18.32 4.20 -12.69
N ALA A 9 18.67 3.49 -13.76
CA ALA A 9 18.77 2.03 -13.75
C ALA A 9 19.82 1.53 -12.75
N ARG A 10 20.98 2.20 -12.67
CA ARG A 10 22.03 1.87 -11.69
C ARG A 10 21.57 2.10 -10.25
N ILE A 11 20.82 3.17 -9.98
CA ILE A 11 20.27 3.44 -8.65
C ILE A 11 19.27 2.36 -8.26
N GLN A 12 18.31 2.05 -9.14
CA GLN A 12 17.30 1.01 -8.90
C GLN A 12 17.94 -0.36 -8.63
N ALA A 13 18.98 -0.72 -9.38
CA ALA A 13 19.71 -1.97 -9.20
C ALA A 13 20.45 -2.08 -7.85
N GLN A 14 20.66 -0.97 -7.16
CA GLN A 14 21.32 -0.92 -5.85
C GLN A 14 20.34 -0.69 -4.69
N MET A 15 19.04 -0.55 -4.97
CA MET A 15 18.05 -0.38 -3.91
C MET A 15 17.97 -1.66 -3.07
N PRO A 16 17.92 -1.53 -1.73
CA PRO A 16 17.74 -2.69 -0.87
C PRO A 16 16.33 -3.25 -1.03
N ASP A 17 16.16 -4.51 -0.63
CA ASP A 17 14.83 -5.03 -0.35
C ASP A 17 14.32 -4.36 0.93
N TRP A 18 13.15 -3.72 0.83
CA TRP A 18 12.51 -3.03 1.96
C TRP A 18 11.69 -3.99 2.83
N GLY A 19 11.45 -5.21 2.35
CA GLY A 19 10.72 -6.25 3.05
C GLY A 19 9.26 -5.91 3.31
N GLU A 20 8.67 -6.67 4.23
CA GLU A 20 7.28 -6.54 4.65
C GLU A 20 7.23 -6.28 6.15
N GLU A 21 6.29 -5.44 6.58
CA GLU A 21 6.10 -5.11 7.99
C GLU A 21 4.61 -5.15 8.33
N GLN A 22 4.28 -5.68 9.51
CA GLN A 22 2.95 -5.57 10.09
C GLN A 22 2.89 -4.32 10.96
N ILE A 23 2.20 -3.29 10.47
CA ILE A 23 2.10 -1.98 11.10
C ILE A 23 0.67 -1.80 11.63
N SER A 24 0.51 -1.10 12.76
CA SER A 24 -0.82 -0.69 13.24
C SER A 24 -1.49 0.29 12.27
N LEU A 25 -2.80 0.21 12.13
CA LEU A 25 -3.57 1.13 11.27
C LEU A 25 -3.38 2.61 11.67
N ASP A 26 -3.22 2.88 12.96
CA ASP A 26 -3.05 4.24 13.48
C ASP A 26 -1.74 4.90 13.02
N THR A 27 -0.76 4.09 12.58
CA THR A 27 0.58 4.53 12.18
C THR A 27 0.87 4.30 10.69
N LEU A 28 -0.12 3.93 9.88
CA LEU A 28 0.03 3.52 8.47
C LEU A 28 0.43 4.65 7.50
N SER A 29 0.44 5.91 7.94
CA SER A 29 0.60 7.07 7.04
C SER A 29 1.92 7.05 6.28
N GLY A 30 1.86 7.05 4.95
CA GLY A 30 3.04 7.05 4.07
C GLY A 30 3.57 5.66 3.69
N SER A 31 2.97 4.59 4.22
CA SER A 31 3.30 3.21 3.84
C SER A 31 2.55 2.77 2.58
N LEU A 32 3.10 1.74 1.92
CA LEU A 32 2.45 1.07 0.79
C LEU A 32 1.83 -0.25 1.26
N LEU A 33 0.57 -0.51 0.90
CA LEU A 33 -0.05 -1.82 1.11
C LEU A 33 0.58 -2.84 0.17
N LEU A 34 1.08 -3.93 0.73
CA LEU A 34 1.61 -5.06 -0.05
C LEU A 34 0.50 -6.04 -0.46
N ASP A 35 -0.55 -6.16 0.36
CA ASP A 35 -1.66 -7.06 0.13
C ASP A 35 -3.00 -6.33 -0.08
N PRO A 36 -3.91 -6.90 -0.90
CA PRO A 36 -5.26 -6.37 -1.04
C PRO A 36 -6.05 -6.56 0.27
N VAL A 37 -6.71 -5.49 0.71
CA VAL A 37 -7.66 -5.56 1.84
C VAL A 37 -9.05 -5.90 1.30
N LEU A 38 -9.57 -7.07 1.70
CA LEU A 38 -10.90 -7.51 1.32
C LEU A 38 -11.87 -7.30 2.47
N ALA A 39 -13.10 -6.89 2.14
CA ALA A 39 -14.17 -6.82 3.13
C ALA A 39 -14.52 -8.24 3.59
N ASP A 40 -14.56 -8.44 4.90
CA ASP A 40 -15.00 -9.70 5.53
C ASP A 40 -16.53 -9.88 5.45
N ARG A 41 -17.27 -8.78 5.22
CA ARG A 41 -18.74 -8.76 5.19
C ARG A 41 -19.29 -7.61 4.32
N PRO A 42 -20.52 -7.74 3.81
CA PRO A 42 -21.20 -6.63 3.14
C PRO A 42 -21.43 -5.46 4.10
N PHE A 43 -21.46 -4.24 3.55
CA PHE A 43 -21.80 -3.05 4.30
C PHE A 43 -22.94 -2.26 3.59
N PRO A 44 -24.10 -2.06 4.25
CA PRO A 44 -24.43 -2.52 5.59
C PRO A 44 -24.61 -4.06 5.65
N PRO A 45 -24.38 -4.68 6.82
CA PRO A 45 -24.52 -6.13 6.96
C PRO A 45 -25.98 -6.61 6.94
N TYR A 46 -26.94 -5.69 6.99
CA TYR A 46 -28.38 -5.93 6.91
C TYR A 46 -29.06 -4.68 6.34
N ASN A 47 -30.33 -4.81 5.92
CA ASN A 47 -31.11 -3.69 5.42
C ASN A 47 -31.23 -2.59 6.49
N ARG A 48 -30.61 -1.44 6.22
CA ARG A 48 -30.74 -0.25 7.05
C ARG A 48 -31.77 0.67 6.42
N VAL A 49 -32.74 1.10 7.22
CA VAL A 49 -33.64 2.20 6.83
C VAL A 49 -32.81 3.48 6.91
N MET A 50 -32.77 4.22 5.81
CA MET A 50 -31.97 5.45 5.70
C MET A 50 -32.78 6.70 6.05
N MET A 51 -34.07 6.54 6.35
CA MET A 51 -35.04 7.58 6.68
C MET A 51 -35.84 7.16 7.92
N ASP A 52 -36.39 8.13 8.64
CA ASP A 52 -37.38 7.87 9.70
C ASP A 52 -38.72 7.38 9.12
#